data_AF-A0A7C2NEC6-F1
#
_entry.id   AF-A0A7C2NEC6-F1
#
_cell.length_a   1.000
_cell.length_b   1.000
_cell.length_c   1.000
_cell.angle_alpha   90.00
_cell.angle_beta   90.00
_cell.angle_gamma   90.00
#
_symmetry.space_group_name_H-M   'P 1'
#
loop_
_entity.id
_entity.type
_entity.pdbx_description
1 polymer ?
#
loop_
_entity_poly.entity_id
_entity_poly.type
_entity_poly.pdbx_seq_one_letter_code
_entity_poly.pdbx_strand_id
1 'polypeptide(L)' 'MNLDQVLKDRFSVPVEIMNPFKEITYSEAEFPPEWLNRHAPAMAVAVGMALRTVGD' A
#
# COMPACT_ATOMS: atom_id res chain seq x y z
N MET A 1 10.10 -12.63 7.18
CA MET A 1 10.65 -13.03 5.87
C MET A 1 10.45 -11.85 4.94
N ASN A 2 11.50 -11.43 4.23
CA ASN A 2 11.44 -10.30 3.29
C ASN A 2 11.11 -10.85 1.90
N LEU A 3 9.81 -11.05 1.62
CA LEU A 3 9.31 -11.70 0.40
C LEU A 3 9.70 -10.90 -0.85
N ASP A 4 9.63 -9.58 -0.77
CA ASP A 4 10.05 -8.64 -1.81
C ASP A 4 11.49 -8.89 -2.28
N GLN A 5 12.43 -9.09 -1.36
CA GLN A 5 13.83 -9.37 -1.69
C GLN A 5 13.97 -10.73 -2.39
N VAL A 6 13.26 -11.75 -1.92
CA VAL A 6 13.27 -13.09 -2.55
C VAL A 6 12.72 -13.02 -3.99
N LEU A 7 11.64 -12.27 -4.21
CA LEU A 7 11.05 -12.08 -5.52
C LEU A 7 11.99 -11.30 -6.44
N LYS A 8 12.61 -10.23 -5.94
CA LYS A 8 13.59 -9.42 -6.67
C LYS A 8 14.76 -10.28 -7.17
N ASP A 9 15.35 -11.08 -6.31
CA ASP A 9 16.50 -11.92 -6.65
C ASP A 9 16.13 -13.07 -7.59
N ARG A 10 14.94 -13.66 -7.40
CA ARG A 10 14.47 -14.78 -8.23
C ARG A 10 14.13 -14.36 -9.65
N PHE A 11 13.50 -13.19 -9.80
CA PHE A 11 12.98 -12.74 -11.08
C PHE A 11 13.88 -11.73 -11.78
N SER A 12 14.93 -11.24 -11.11
CA SER A 12 15.85 -10.22 -11.63
C SER A 12 15.13 -8.96 -12.12
N VAL A 13 14.02 -8.61 -11.46
CA VAL A 13 13.23 -7.41 -11.74
C VAL A 13 13.08 -6.56 -10.48
N PRO A 14 12.91 -5.23 -10.61
CA PRO A 14 12.57 -4.39 -9.47
C PRO A 14 11.25 -4.84 -8.83
N VAL A 15 11.26 -5.00 -7.51
CA VAL A 15 10.08 -5.33 -6.69
C VAL A 15 10.00 -4.31 -5.57
N GLU A 16 8.81 -3.77 -5.34
CA GLU A 16 8.52 -2.79 -4.30
C GLU A 16 7.25 -3.19 -3.53
N ILE A 17 7.20 -2.85 -2.24
CA ILE A 17 5.99 -3.01 -1.44
C ILE A 17 5.04 -1.85 -1.77
N MET A 18 3.87 -2.19 -2.29
CA MET A 18 2.88 -1.19 -2.68
C MET A 18 2.25 -0.50 -1.46
N ASN A 19 2.19 0.83 -1.49
CA ASN A 19 1.41 1.64 -0.57
C ASN A 19 0.28 2.37 -1.33
N PRO A 20 -0.99 1.93 -1.22
CA PRO A 20 -2.10 2.57 -1.92
C PRO A 20 -2.48 3.94 -1.36
N PHE A 21 -1.97 4.32 -0.18
CA PHE A 21 -2.21 5.62 0.45
C PHE A 21 -1.16 6.68 0.07
N LYS A 22 -0.19 6.35 -0.78
CA LYS A 22 0.95 7.23 -1.10
C LYS A 22 0.55 8.63 -1.55
N GLU A 23 -0.55 8.73 -2.32
CA GLU A 23 -1.08 9.99 -2.85
C GLU A 23 -2.40 10.41 -2.18
N ILE A 24 -2.69 9.88 -0.98
CA ILE A 24 -3.91 10.17 -0.21
C ILE A 24 -3.51 10.95 1.04
N THR A 25 -4.11 12.12 1.23
CA THR A 25 -3.96 12.86 2.49
C THR A 25 -4.86 12.26 3.57
N TYR A 26 -4.29 11.99 4.75
CA TYR A 26 -5.01 11.48 5.91
C TYR A 26 -4.48 12.11 7.20
N SER A 27 -5.28 12.05 8.27
CA SER A 27 -4.88 12.49 9.59
C SER A 27 -4.02 11.42 10.26
N GLU A 28 -2.75 11.72 10.56
CA GLU A 28 -1.86 10.79 11.29
C GLU A 28 -2.32 10.55 12.74
N ALA A 29 -3.09 11.48 13.31
CA ALA A 29 -3.67 11.33 14.64
C ALA A 29 -4.78 10.26 14.67
N GLU A 30 -5.52 10.11 13.57
CA GLU A 30 -6.55 9.08 13.41
C GLU A 30 -5.96 7.78 12.85
N PHE A 31 -4.97 7.88 11.97
CA PHE A 31 -4.31 6.77 11.30
C PHE A 31 -2.79 6.84 11.52
N PRO A 32 -2.29 6.24 12.61
CA PRO A 32 -0.85 6.22 12.88
C PRO A 32 -0.08 5.63 11.70
N PRO A 33 0.96 6.31 11.17
CA PRO A 33 1.66 5.90 9.94
C PRO A 33 2.23 4.47 9.99
N GLU A 34 2.72 4.02 11.15
CA GLU A 34 3.25 2.67 11.31
C GLU A 34 2.16 1.61 11.11
N TRP A 35 0.97 1.84 11.67
CA TRP A 35 -0.15 0.94 11.52
C TRP A 35 -0.63 0.92 10.07
N LEU A 36 -0.77 2.11 9.45
CA LEU A 36 -1.24 2.21 8.08
C LEU A 36 -0.27 1.53 7.10
N ASN A 37 1.03 1.81 7.19
CA ASN A 37 2.04 1.23 6.30
C ASN A 37 2.15 -0.30 6.42
N ARG A 38 1.89 -0.85 7.62
CA ARG A 38 1.91 -2.30 7.86
C ARG A 38 0.76 -3.02 7.14
N HIS A 39 -0.40 -2.39 7.05
CA HIS A 39 -1.61 -2.98 6.47
C HIS A 39 -1.88 -2.52 5.03
N ALA A 40 -1.25 -1.42 4.62
CA ALA A 40 -1.37 -0.77 3.33
C ALA A 40 -1.41 -1.75 2.14
N PRO A 41 -0.49 -2.71 1.99
CA PRO A 41 -0.50 -3.61 0.82
C PRO A 41 -1.80 -4.41 0.68
N ALA A 42 -2.43 -4.82 1.80
CA ALA A 42 -3.67 -5.59 1.79
C ALA A 42 -4.91 -4.74 1.47
N MET A 43 -4.82 -3.41 1.63
CA MET A 43 -5.95 -2.50 1.45
C MET A 43 -6.10 -1.99 0.01
N ALA A 44 -5.24 -2.41 -0.91
CA ALA A 44 -5.21 -1.96 -2.30
C ALA A 44 -6.59 -1.91 -2.99
N VAL A 45 -7.35 -2.99 -2.88
CA VAL A 45 -8.66 -3.13 -3.50
C VAL A 45 -9.68 -2.20 -2.84
N ALA A 46 -9.69 -2.14 -1.51
CA ALA A 46 -10.60 -1.28 -0.76
C ALA A 46 -10.36 0.21 -1.06
N VAL A 47 -9.10 0.63 -1.12
CA VAL A 47 -8.73 2.01 -1.51
C VAL A 47 -9.19 2.30 -2.94
N GLY A 48 -8.95 1.39 -3.89
CA GLY A 48 -9.41 1.55 -5.27
C GLY A 48 -10.94 1.67 -5.38
N MET A 49 -11.68 0.89 -4.59
CA MET A 49 -13.14 1.01 -4.52
C MET A 49 -13.59 2.36 -3.97
N ALA A 50 -12.96 2.85 -2.90
CA ALA A 50 -13.29 4.15 -2.32
C ALA A 50 -13.04 5.30 -3.31
N LEU A 51 -11.91 5.27 -4.03
CA LEU A 51 -11.59 6.27 -5.05
C LEU A 51 -12.60 6.28 -6.20
N ARG A 52 -13.12 5.11 -6.60
CA ARG A 52 -14.16 5.03 -7.64
C ARG A 52 -15.45 5.72 -7.18
N THR A 53 -15.89 5.45 -5.96
CA THR A 53 -17.12 6.04 -5.40
C THR A 53 -17.05 7.57 -5.30
N VAL A 54 -15.85 8.16 -5.10
CA VAL A 54 -15.68 9.62 -5.07
C VAL A 54 -15.80 10.25 -6.47
N GLY A 55 -15.56 9.48 -7.53
CA GLY A 55 -15.66 9.93 -8.92
C GLY A 55 -17.03 9.71 -9.57
N ASP A 56 -17.90 8.91 -8.94
CA ASP A 56 -19.32 8.72 -9.29
C ASP A 56 -20.18 9.85 -8.70
#